data_AF-A0A3M6UPL3-F1
#
_entry.id   AF-A0A3M6UPL3-F1
#
_cell.length_a   1.000
_cell.length_b   1.000
_cell.length_c   1.000
_cell.angle_alpha   90.00
_cell.angle_beta   90.00
_cell.angle_gamma   90.00
#
_symmetry.space_group_name_H-M   'P 1'
#
loop_
_entity.id
_entity.type
_entity.pdbx_description
1 polymer ?
#
loop_
_entity_poly.entity_id
_entity_poly.type
_entity_poly.pdbx_seq_one_letter_code
_entity_poly.pdbx_strand_id
1 'polypeptide(L)'
;MVTSCVSCLATTSPISNSEFDFRFISCASRQPRIIFAPFTGDRVRGVVYCFRCSKPRCIYAPKQLSTRERTLLDEIATNSVFSCGTPLLPLLHPLEDRIFMKTLRSCDEPVEMTFYSSNLDSIKTCCYCGSTDNPFSETEKDQDAIRRHRAIDAATR
;
A
#
# COMPACT_ATOMS: atom_id res chain seq x y z
N MET A 1 22.47 12.55 -48.07
CA MET A 1 22.69 13.95 -47.59
C MET A 1 21.84 14.85 -48.46
N VAL A 2 20.70 15.31 -47.94
CA VAL A 2 19.70 16.08 -48.69
C VAL A 2 19.25 17.24 -47.80
N THR A 3 19.62 18.44 -48.24
CA THR A 3 18.81 19.67 -48.29
C THR A 3 17.80 19.92 -47.15
N SER A 4 17.96 21.01 -46.41
CA SER A 4 17.44 22.33 -46.83
C SER A 4 17.66 23.38 -45.74
N CYS A 5 18.17 24.51 -46.20
CA CYS A 5 18.19 25.80 -45.50
C CYS A 5 16.80 26.46 -45.58
N VAL A 6 16.71 27.70 -45.09
CA VAL A 6 15.61 28.70 -45.19
C VAL A 6 14.83 28.78 -43.85
N SER A 7 14.85 29.87 -43.09
CA SER A 7 15.37 31.21 -43.33
C SER A 7 15.24 32.08 -42.06
N CYS A 8 16.13 33.07 -41.97
CA CYS A 8 15.86 34.42 -41.46
C CYS A 8 15.70 34.60 -39.92
N LEU A 9 16.32 35.58 -39.26
CA LEU A 9 17.13 36.72 -39.71
C LEU A 9 17.94 37.19 -38.48
N ALA A 10 19.21 37.50 -38.72
CA ALA A 10 20.08 38.19 -37.78
C ALA A 10 19.59 39.62 -37.54
N THR A 11 19.77 40.15 -36.33
CA THR A 11 20.48 41.44 -36.19
C THR A 11 21.11 41.59 -34.80
N THR A 12 22.36 42.01 -34.86
CA THR A 12 23.35 42.26 -33.82
C THR A 12 23.02 43.45 -32.91
N SER A 13 23.17 43.25 -31.59
CA SER A 13 23.93 44.03 -30.56
C SER A 13 23.73 45.58 -30.44
N PRO A 14 24.13 46.28 -29.34
CA PRO A 14 24.77 45.82 -28.09
C PRO A 14 24.23 46.42 -26.75
N ILE A 15 24.54 45.70 -25.65
CA ILE A 15 25.06 46.17 -24.34
C ILE A 15 24.21 47.05 -23.39
N SER A 16 24.00 46.44 -22.21
CA SER A 16 23.89 46.99 -20.84
C SER A 16 22.75 47.95 -20.50
N ASN A 17 21.76 47.45 -19.77
CA ASN A 17 21.68 47.59 -18.31
C ASN A 17 20.38 46.94 -17.82
N SER A 18 20.25 46.84 -16.49
CA SER A 18 19.09 46.38 -15.71
C SER A 18 18.84 44.87 -15.69
N GLU A 19 19.38 44.28 -14.62
CA GLU A 19 18.71 43.38 -13.68
C GLU A 19 17.48 42.61 -14.18
N PHE A 20 17.64 41.29 -14.08
CA PHE A 20 16.64 40.24 -14.19
C PHE A 20 15.26 40.65 -13.64
N ASP A 21 14.32 40.94 -14.54
CA ASP A 21 12.90 40.93 -14.21
C ASP A 21 12.30 39.58 -14.63
N PHE A 22 12.12 38.73 -13.61
CA PHE A 22 11.57 37.38 -13.72
C PHE A 22 10.07 37.48 -14.07
N ARG A 23 9.74 37.67 -15.35
CA ARG A 23 8.34 37.58 -15.79
C ARG A 23 7.89 36.13 -15.76
N PHE A 24 7.17 35.82 -14.68
CA PHE A 24 6.40 34.61 -14.44
C PHE A 24 5.31 34.46 -15.51
N ILE A 25 5.69 33.92 -16.68
CA ILE A 25 4.72 33.44 -17.66
C ILE A 25 4.17 32.14 -17.08
N SER A 26 3.00 32.25 -16.44
CA SER A 26 2.17 31.12 -16.05
C SER A 26 1.67 30.40 -17.31
N CYS A 27 2.56 29.65 -17.96
CA CYS A 27 2.15 28.44 -18.65
C CYS A 27 1.84 27.43 -17.55
N ALA A 28 0.62 27.53 -17.00
CA ALA A 28 0.00 26.42 -16.29
C ALA A 28 -0.11 25.27 -17.28
N SER A 29 0.98 24.52 -17.44
CA SER A 29 0.94 23.20 -18.03
C SER A 29 -0.13 22.48 -17.22
N ARG A 30 -1.23 22.16 -17.90
CA ARG A 30 -2.28 21.31 -17.33
C ARG A 30 -1.58 19.99 -17.06
N GLN A 31 -1.01 19.84 -15.88
CA GLN A 31 -0.52 18.57 -15.42
C GLN A 31 -1.72 17.63 -15.52
N PRO A 32 -1.62 16.52 -16.27
CA PRO A 32 -2.69 15.52 -16.25
C PRO A 32 -2.86 15.15 -14.78
N ARG A 33 -4.05 15.38 -14.23
CA ARG A 33 -4.37 14.96 -12.87
C ARG A 33 -4.29 13.44 -12.87
N ILE A 34 -3.15 12.88 -12.46
CA ILE A 34 -3.03 11.46 -12.16
C ILE A 34 -3.80 11.27 -10.84
N ILE A 35 -5.12 11.05 -10.92
CA ILE A 35 -6.00 10.98 -9.75
C ILE A 35 -5.97 9.60 -9.06
N PHE A 36 -5.27 8.61 -9.60
CA PHE A 36 -5.40 7.24 -9.09
C PHE A 36 -4.05 6.71 -8.60
N ALA A 37 -3.65 7.09 -7.38
CA ALA A 37 -2.68 6.30 -6.62
C ALA A 37 -3.27 4.87 -6.48
N PRO A 38 -2.69 3.83 -7.10
CA PRO A 38 -3.31 2.51 -7.18
C PRO A 38 -3.32 1.78 -5.82
N PHE A 39 -2.47 2.21 -4.89
CA PHE A 39 -2.22 1.56 -3.60
C PHE A 39 -2.80 2.35 -2.43
N THR A 40 -4.12 2.46 -2.39
CA THR A 40 -4.87 3.12 -1.31
C THR A 40 -5.76 2.11 -0.58
N GLY A 41 -6.07 2.35 0.70
CA GLY A 41 -6.81 1.41 1.55
C GLY A 41 -8.21 1.05 1.04
N ASP A 42 -8.90 1.99 0.41
CA ASP A 42 -10.21 1.85 -0.24
C ASP A 42 -10.21 0.89 -1.45
N ARG A 43 -9.03 0.62 -1.99
CA ARG A 43 -8.83 -0.27 -3.15
C ARG A 43 -8.36 -1.66 -2.78
N VAL A 44 -8.10 -1.93 -1.50
CA VAL A 44 -7.77 -3.27 -1.06
C VAL A 44 -9.02 -4.14 -1.17
N ARG A 45 -8.91 -5.28 -1.86
CA ARG A 45 -10.01 -6.24 -2.11
C ARG A 45 -9.77 -7.61 -1.51
N GLY A 46 -8.54 -7.89 -1.09
CA GLY A 46 -8.15 -9.14 -0.46
C GLY A 46 -6.82 -9.00 0.23
N VAL A 47 -6.49 -10.01 1.03
CA VAL A 47 -5.23 -10.12 1.77
C VAL A 47 -4.71 -11.54 1.59
N VAL A 48 -3.43 -11.67 1.32
CA VAL A 48 -2.72 -12.95 1.30
C VAL A 48 -1.59 -12.95 2.31
N TYR A 49 -1.33 -14.10 2.91
CA TYR A 49 -0.29 -14.25 3.92
C TYR A 49 0.96 -14.87 3.30
N CYS A 50 2.11 -14.26 3.55
CA CYS A 50 3.36 -14.84 3.08
C CYS A 50 3.71 -16.09 3.89
N PHE A 51 3.95 -17.22 3.23
CA PHE A 51 4.35 -18.46 3.90
C PHE A 51 5.67 -18.34 4.69
N ARG A 52 6.60 -17.48 4.24
CA ARG A 52 7.93 -17.34 4.87
C ARG A 52 7.94 -16.47 6.12
N CYS A 53 7.19 -15.37 6.11
CA CYS A 53 7.23 -14.36 7.19
C CYS A 53 5.90 -14.12 7.88
N SER A 54 4.84 -14.86 7.49
CA SER A 54 3.46 -14.75 7.99
C SER A 54 2.82 -13.35 7.94
N LYS A 55 3.50 -12.35 7.38
CA LYS A 55 2.98 -10.99 7.24
C LYS A 55 1.86 -10.95 6.18
N PRO A 56 0.76 -10.22 6.46
CA PRO A 56 -0.29 -9.97 5.46
C PRO A 56 0.20 -9.01 4.37
N ARG A 57 -0.16 -9.30 3.12
CA ARG A 57 0.10 -8.48 1.93
C ARG A 57 -1.21 -8.15 1.22
N CYS A 58 -1.35 -6.89 0.81
CA CYS A 58 -2.60 -6.36 0.26
C CYS A 58 -2.73 -6.66 -1.24
N ILE A 59 -3.92 -7.10 -1.63
CA ILE A 59 -4.33 -7.20 -3.03
C ILE A 59 -5.25 -6.03 -3.35
N TYR A 60 -4.90 -5.28 -4.38
CA TYR A 60 -5.60 -4.08 -4.80
C TYR A 60 -6.40 -4.33 -6.06
N ALA A 61 -7.53 -3.65 -6.22
CA ALA A 61 -8.21 -3.55 -7.51
C ALA A 61 -8.80 -2.14 -7.69
N PRO A 62 -8.72 -1.55 -8.90
CA PRO A 62 -9.20 -0.20 -9.16
C PRO A 62 -10.72 -0.09 -9.08
N LYS A 63 -11.43 -1.20 -9.34
CA LYS A 63 -12.88 -1.32 -9.24
C LYS A 63 -13.25 -2.39 -8.23
N GLN A 64 -14.52 -2.42 -7.85
CA GLN A 64 -15.03 -3.48 -7.00
C GLN A 64 -15.11 -4.79 -7.81
N LEU A 65 -14.60 -5.89 -7.24
CA LEU A 65 -14.66 -7.21 -7.86
C LEU A 65 -16.11 -7.70 -7.89
N SER A 66 -16.49 -8.30 -9.01
CA SER A 66 -17.73 -9.06 -9.16
C SER A 66 -17.72 -10.31 -8.27
N THR A 67 -18.89 -10.91 -8.02
CA THR A 67 -18.99 -12.13 -7.20
C THR A 67 -18.09 -13.24 -7.72
N ARG A 68 -18.08 -13.46 -9.05
CA ARG A 68 -17.22 -14.45 -9.70
C ARG A 68 -15.72 -14.16 -9.49
N GLU A 69 -15.31 -12.92 -9.66
CA GLU A 69 -13.90 -12.52 -9.48
C GLU A 69 -13.45 -12.66 -8.01
N ARG A 70 -14.34 -12.41 -7.04
CA ARG A 70 -14.06 -12.64 -5.63
C ARG A 70 -13.87 -14.12 -5.34
N THR A 71 -14.76 -14.99 -5.83
CA THR A 71 -14.61 -16.45 -5.65
C THR A 71 -13.28 -16.94 -6.21
N LEU A 72 -12.89 -16.49 -7.40
CA LEU A 72 -11.58 -16.81 -7.98
C LEU A 72 -10.42 -16.29 -7.13
N LEU A 73 -10.55 -15.08 -6.57
CA LEU A 73 -9.53 -14.51 -5.69
C LEU A 73 -9.39 -15.34 -4.40
N ASP A 74 -10.50 -15.74 -3.81
CA ASP A 74 -10.55 -16.56 -2.60
C ASP A 74 -9.96 -17.96 -2.87
N GLU A 75 -10.26 -18.56 -4.02
CA GLU A 75 -9.66 -19.83 -4.47
C GLU A 75 -8.14 -19.72 -4.61
N ILE A 76 -7.63 -18.63 -5.17
CA ILE A 76 -6.18 -18.41 -5.29
C ILE A 76 -5.56 -18.18 -3.91
N ALA A 77 -6.18 -17.35 -3.07
CA ALA A 77 -5.67 -17.04 -1.74
C ALA A 77 -5.61 -18.28 -0.82
N THR A 78 -6.52 -19.24 -1.02
CA THR A 78 -6.58 -20.48 -0.23
C THR A 78 -5.71 -21.60 -0.78
N ASN A 79 -5.63 -21.76 -2.11
CA ASN A 79 -4.93 -22.88 -2.73
C ASN A 79 -3.47 -22.58 -3.12
N SER A 80 -3.08 -21.31 -3.24
CA SER A 80 -1.71 -20.93 -3.62
C SER A 80 -0.82 -20.67 -2.42
N VAL A 81 0.43 -21.17 -2.48
CA VAL A 81 1.47 -20.84 -1.50
C VAL A 81 2.16 -19.56 -1.93
N PHE A 82 1.77 -18.45 -1.31
CA PHE A 82 2.32 -17.13 -1.62
C PHE A 82 3.61 -16.83 -0.84
N SER A 83 4.61 -16.26 -1.52
CA SER A 83 5.82 -15.69 -0.91
C SER A 83 6.03 -14.23 -1.31
N CYS A 84 6.60 -13.42 -0.42
CA CYS A 84 7.06 -12.08 -0.76
C CYS A 84 8.07 -12.16 -1.93
N GLY A 85 8.00 -11.23 -2.87
CA GLY A 85 8.85 -11.19 -4.06
C GLY A 85 8.38 -12.01 -5.25
N THR A 86 7.38 -12.90 -5.08
CA THR A 86 6.81 -13.70 -6.17
C THR A 86 5.46 -13.16 -6.63
N PRO A 87 5.11 -13.27 -7.93
CA PRO A 87 3.77 -12.94 -8.39
C PRO A 87 2.74 -13.89 -7.75
N LEU A 88 1.57 -13.35 -7.39
CA LEU A 88 0.47 -14.14 -6.82
C LEU A 88 -0.23 -14.99 -7.89
N LEU A 89 -0.39 -14.41 -9.09
CA LEU A 89 -1.11 -15.03 -10.19
C LEU A 89 -0.15 -15.71 -11.16
N PRO A 90 -0.52 -16.87 -11.73
CA PRO A 90 0.15 -17.40 -12.90
C PRO A 90 -0.07 -16.48 -14.11
N LEU A 91 0.82 -16.57 -15.09
CA LEU A 91 0.69 -15.82 -16.35
C LEU A 91 -0.62 -16.19 -17.06
N LEU A 92 -1.31 -15.20 -17.63
CA LEU A 92 -2.60 -15.33 -18.33
C LEU A 92 -3.79 -15.70 -17.42
N HIS A 93 -3.71 -15.44 -16.12
CA HIS A 93 -4.85 -15.65 -15.24
C HIS A 93 -5.97 -14.63 -15.55
N PRO A 94 -7.28 -15.01 -15.51
CA PRO A 94 -8.38 -14.08 -15.76
C PRO A 94 -8.43 -12.82 -14.86
N LEU A 95 -7.70 -12.84 -13.74
CA LEU A 95 -7.60 -11.72 -12.80
C LEU A 95 -6.34 -10.86 -13.00
N GLU A 96 -5.44 -11.20 -13.92
CA GLU A 96 -4.16 -10.50 -14.13
C GLU A 96 -4.36 -9.00 -14.39
N ASP A 97 -5.34 -8.63 -15.20
CA ASP A 97 -5.68 -7.22 -15.50
C ASP A 97 -6.62 -6.58 -14.46
N ARG A 98 -7.11 -7.37 -13.50
CA ARG A 98 -8.12 -6.94 -12.52
C ARG A 98 -7.52 -6.60 -11.17
N ILE A 99 -6.55 -7.37 -10.72
CA ILE A 99 -5.94 -7.23 -9.40
C ILE A 99 -4.46 -6.91 -9.51
N PHE A 100 -3.97 -6.17 -8.52
CA PHE A 100 -2.59 -5.71 -8.47
C PHE A 100 -2.04 -5.95 -7.07
N MET A 101 -0.76 -6.28 -7.00
CA MET A 101 -0.04 -6.43 -5.73
C MET A 101 1.35 -5.83 -5.90
N LYS A 102 1.94 -5.34 -4.81
CA LYS A 102 3.33 -4.87 -4.83
C LYS A 102 4.27 -6.08 -4.88
N THR A 103 4.81 -6.36 -6.05
CA THR A 103 5.69 -7.51 -6.31
C THR A 103 7.10 -7.32 -5.73
N LEU A 104 7.63 -6.10 -5.70
CA LEU A 104 8.94 -5.77 -5.14
C LEU A 104 8.86 -5.51 -3.63
N ARG A 105 8.53 -6.52 -2.83
CA ARG A 105 8.52 -6.45 -1.36
C ARG A 105 9.33 -7.60 -0.79
N SER A 106 10.24 -7.31 0.14
CA SER A 106 10.95 -8.36 0.89
C SER A 106 10.16 -8.80 2.14
N CYS A 107 10.59 -9.90 2.78
CA CYS A 107 10.01 -10.35 4.05
C CYS A 107 10.35 -9.41 5.22
N ASP A 108 11.45 -8.67 5.12
CA ASP A 108 11.93 -7.76 6.17
C ASP A 108 11.09 -6.49 6.25
N GLU A 109 10.48 -6.11 5.13
CA GLU A 109 9.61 -4.93 5.08
C GLU A 109 8.38 -5.07 5.97
N PRO A 110 7.96 -3.96 6.63
CA PRO A 110 6.82 -3.96 7.52
C PRO A 110 5.51 -4.25 6.78
N VAL A 111 4.43 -4.43 7.55
CA VAL A 111 3.08 -4.55 6.99
C VAL A 111 2.69 -3.25 6.29
N GLU A 112 1.94 -3.35 5.20
CA GLU A 112 1.53 -2.15 4.47
C GLU A 112 0.55 -1.32 5.30
N MET A 113 0.75 0.00 5.37
CA MET A 113 -0.21 0.90 6.06
C MET A 113 -1.62 0.80 5.49
N THR A 114 -1.73 0.49 4.20
CA THR A 114 -3.00 0.28 3.50
C THR A 114 -3.82 -0.87 4.05
N PHE A 115 -3.16 -1.89 4.61
CA PHE A 115 -3.82 -3.01 5.30
C PHE A 115 -4.66 -2.49 6.48
N TYR A 116 -4.08 -1.62 7.30
CA TYR A 116 -4.76 -1.02 8.46
C TYR A 116 -5.86 -0.03 8.10
N SER A 117 -5.71 0.66 6.98
CA SER A 117 -6.74 1.58 6.47
C SER A 117 -7.81 0.89 5.61
N SER A 118 -7.70 -0.42 5.38
CA SER A 118 -8.65 -1.15 4.56
C SER A 118 -9.91 -1.50 5.35
N ASN A 119 -11.03 -1.65 4.64
CA ASN A 119 -12.30 -2.07 5.23
C ASN A 119 -12.48 -3.61 5.22
N LEU A 120 -11.40 -4.39 5.01
CA LEU A 120 -11.50 -5.83 4.83
C LEU A 120 -11.83 -6.59 6.11
N ASP A 121 -11.45 -6.05 7.27
CA ASP A 121 -11.97 -6.32 8.62
C ASP A 121 -11.05 -5.59 9.62
N SER A 122 -11.55 -5.28 10.82
CA SER A 122 -10.73 -4.64 11.86
C SER A 122 -9.76 -5.63 12.51
N ILE A 123 -8.68 -5.96 11.80
CA ILE A 123 -7.70 -6.95 12.26
C ILE A 123 -6.71 -6.27 13.23
N LYS A 124 -6.62 -6.79 14.46
CA LYS A 124 -5.63 -6.38 15.48
C LYS A 124 -4.28 -7.02 15.18
N THR A 125 -3.59 -6.53 14.16
CA THR A 125 -2.26 -7.02 13.77
C THR A 125 -1.19 -5.97 14.06
N CYS A 126 -0.01 -6.38 14.54
CA CYS A 126 1.12 -5.47 14.72
C CYS A 126 1.66 -4.92 13.39
N CYS A 127 1.85 -3.60 13.29
CA CYS A 127 2.32 -2.90 12.08
C CYS A 127 3.72 -3.30 11.61
N TYR A 128 4.53 -3.86 12.51
CA TYR A 128 5.91 -4.24 12.19
C TYR A 128 6.02 -5.71 11.79
N CYS A 129 5.55 -6.62 12.66
CA CYS A 129 5.75 -8.05 12.47
C CYS A 129 4.58 -8.77 11.79
N GLY A 130 3.40 -8.15 11.69
CA GLY A 130 2.25 -8.83 11.10
C GLY A 130 1.62 -9.91 12.00
N SER A 131 2.07 -10.05 13.25
CA SER A 131 1.45 -10.98 14.21
C SER A 131 0.14 -10.42 14.75
N THR A 132 -0.85 -11.30 14.87
CA THR A 132 -2.14 -11.08 15.55
C THR A 132 -2.07 -11.37 17.06
N ASP A 133 -0.97 -11.96 17.52
CA ASP A 133 -0.76 -12.24 18.94
C ASP A 133 -0.56 -10.90 19.64
N ASN A 134 -1.48 -10.57 20.54
CA ASN A 134 -1.32 -9.41 21.38
C ASN A 134 -0.27 -9.75 22.45
N PRO A 135 0.94 -9.18 22.45
CA PRO A 135 1.92 -9.46 23.50
C PRO A 135 1.45 -8.97 24.89
N PHE A 136 0.30 -8.30 24.97
CA PHE A 136 -0.33 -7.81 26.20
C PHE A 136 -1.57 -8.62 26.64
N SER A 137 -1.94 -9.73 25.98
CA SER A 137 -3.08 -10.54 26.44
C SER A 137 -2.77 -11.49 27.61
N GLU A 138 -1.56 -11.45 28.18
CA GLU A 138 -1.20 -12.28 29.34
C GLU A 138 -1.61 -11.68 30.70
N THR A 139 -2.25 -10.50 30.77
CA THR A 139 -2.57 -9.86 32.06
C THR A 139 -3.95 -10.18 32.64
N GLU A 140 -4.81 -10.96 31.97
CA GLU A 140 -6.11 -11.33 32.57
C GLU A 140 -5.96 -12.30 33.76
N LYS A 141 -4.86 -13.06 33.83
CA LYS A 141 -4.56 -13.93 34.98
C LYS A 141 -3.97 -13.16 36.17
N ASP A 142 -3.33 -12.01 35.92
CA ASP A 142 -2.74 -11.17 36.97
C ASP A 142 -3.78 -10.25 37.62
N GLN A 143 -4.79 -9.78 36.89
CA GLN A 143 -5.87 -8.98 37.47
C GLN A 143 -6.72 -9.78 38.46
N ASP A 144 -6.93 -11.07 38.21
CA ASP A 144 -7.60 -11.97 39.16
C ASP A 144 -6.74 -12.27 40.39
N ALA A 145 -5.40 -12.31 40.26
CA ALA A 145 -4.50 -12.44 41.41
C ALA A 145 -4.51 -11.17 42.28
N ILE A 146 -4.54 -9.98 41.66
CA ILE A 146 -4.63 -8.69 42.35
C ILE A 146 -6.01 -8.51 43.01
N ARG A 147 -7.10 -8.93 42.36
CA ARG A 147 -8.45 -8.89 42.92
C ARG A 147 -8.61 -9.87 44.08
N ARG A 148 -8.01 -11.06 43.99
CA ARG A 148 -7.98 -12.05 45.09
C ARG A 148 -7.15 -11.57 46.28
N HIS A 149 -5.98 -10.95 46.06
CA HIS A 149 -5.18 -10.37 47.15
C HIS A 149 -5.94 -9.24 47.87
N ARG A 150 -6.57 -8.31 47.13
CA ARG A 150 -7.38 -7.24 47.76
C ARG A 150 -8.61 -7.77 48.52
N ALA A 151 -9.20 -8.88 48.09
CA ALA A 151 -10.34 -9.50 48.78
C ALA A 151 -9.91 -10.19 50.10
N ILE A 152 -8.69 -10.74 50.16
CA ILE A 152 -8.14 -11.37 51.37
C ILE A 152 -7.78 -10.30 52.42
N ASP A 153 -7.19 -9.18 52.00
CA ASP A 153 -6.84 -8.06 52.89
C ASP A 153 -8.07 -7.33 53.46
N ALA A 154 -9.21 -7.39 52.76
CA ALA A 154 -10.48 -6.84 53.24
C ALA A 154 -11.22 -7.78 54.21
N ALA A 155 -10.91 -9.08 54.21
CA ALA A 155 -11.54 -10.09 55.07
C ALA A 155 -10.76 -10.36 56.38
N THR A 156 -9.57 -9.78 56.53
CA THR A 156 -8.67 -9.95 57.70
C THR A 156 -8.61 -8.71 58.61
N ARG A 157 -9.56 -7.76 58.46
CA ARG A 157 -9.78 -6.65 59.40
C ARG A 157 -11.11 -6.77 60.11
#